data_AF-A0A0G2J4P8-F1
#
_entry.id   AF-A0A0G2J4P8-F1
#
_cell.length_a   1.000
_cell.length_b   1.000
_cell.length_c   1.000
_cell.angle_alpha   90.00
_cell.angle_beta   90.00
_cell.angle_gamma   90.00
#
_symmetry.space_group_name_H-M   'P 1'
#
loop_
_entity.id
_entity.type
_entity.pdbx_description
1 polymer ?
#
loop_
_entity_poly.entity_id
_entity_poly.type
_entity_poly.pdbx_seq_one_letter_code
_entity_poly.pdbx_strand_id
1 'polypeptide(L)' 'MSLTGHHAPGSHQQQQAVLLARRYGLNLDEEEQEELVWLIETMGLEEAEAECARSRAMLIRSGQLDPGDS' A
#
# COMPACT_ATOMS: atom_id res chain seq x y z
N MET A 1 14.55 15.63 23.84
CA MET A 1 14.33 14.93 22.56
C MET A 1 13.13 14.03 22.77
N SER A 2 11.93 14.55 22.53
CA SER A 2 10.69 13.79 22.69
C SER A 2 10.31 13.27 21.33
N LEU A 3 10.47 11.96 21.14
CA LEU A 3 9.92 11.20 20.03
C LEU A 3 8.42 11.49 20.00
N THR A 4 8.00 12.23 18.97
CA THR A 4 6.60 12.59 18.73
C THR A 4 5.76 11.33 18.76
N GLY A 5 4.95 11.21 19.80
CA GLY A 5 3.99 10.12 19.95
C GLY A 5 2.96 10.17 18.82
N HIS A 6 2.55 9.00 18.35
CA HIS A 6 1.20 8.65 17.90
C HIS A 6 0.35 9.86 17.48
N HIS A 7 0.72 10.53 16.39
CA HIS A 7 -0.22 11.35 15.65
C HIS A 7 -0.94 10.36 14.74
N ALA A 8 -2.23 10.15 14.91
CA ALA A 8 -2.99 9.37 13.93
C ALA A 8 -3.03 10.13 12.59
N PRO A 9 -2.49 9.60 11.48
CA PRO A 9 -2.83 10.04 10.13
C PRO A 9 -4.00 9.16 9.65
N GLY A 10 -4.95 8.88 10.56
CA GLY A 10 -5.73 7.64 10.53
C GLY A 10 -6.93 7.63 9.57
N SER A 11 -6.99 8.50 8.57
CA SER A 11 -8.09 8.46 7.60
C SER A 11 -7.68 8.78 6.18
N HIS A 12 -6.85 9.81 5.97
CA HIS A 12 -6.43 10.19 4.62
C HIS A 12 -5.39 9.21 4.07
N GLN A 13 -4.34 8.91 4.83
CA GLN A 13 -3.32 7.93 4.43
C GLN A 13 -3.93 6.54 4.30
N GLN A 14 -4.83 6.17 5.22
CA GLN A 14 -5.56 4.90 5.13
C GLN A 14 -6.47 4.84 3.88
N GLN A 15 -7.20 5.91 3.56
CA GLN A 15 -7.94 5.97 2.29
C GLN A 15 -7.01 5.91 1.07
N GLN A 16 -5.85 6.57 1.11
CA GLN A 16 -4.87 6.51 0.03
C GLN A 16 -4.34 5.10 -0.16
N ALA A 17 -3.96 4.41 0.92
CA ALA A 17 -3.52 3.01 0.87
C ALA A 17 -4.59 2.09 0.26
N VAL A 18 -5.85 2.20 0.71
CA VAL A 18 -6.95 1.40 0.17
C VAL A 18 -7.20 1.68 -1.31
N LEU A 19 -7.21 2.95 -1.71
CA LEU A 19 -7.39 3.33 -3.12
C LEU A 19 -6.21 2.86 -3.98
N LEU A 20 -5.00 2.96 -3.45
CA LEU A 20 -3.78 2.53 -4.12
C LEU A 20 -3.78 1.01 -4.33
N ALA A 21 -4.04 0.23 -3.30
CA ALA A 21 -4.14 -1.22 -3.39
C ALA A 21 -5.17 -1.65 -4.45
N ARG A 22 -6.37 -1.04 -4.43
CA ARG A 22 -7.42 -1.29 -5.43
C ARG A 22 -6.99 -0.92 -6.85
N ARG A 23 -6.28 0.19 -7.03
CA ARG A 23 -5.75 0.62 -8.34
C ARG A 23 -4.79 -0.40 -8.94
N TYR A 24 -4.07 -1.14 -8.10
CA TYR A 24 -3.16 -2.21 -8.52
C TYR A 24 -3.80 -3.61 -8.47
N GLY A 25 -5.09 -3.72 -8.16
CA GLY A 25 -5.78 -5.01 -8.03
C GLY A 25 -5.24 -5.87 -6.89
N LEU A 26 -4.62 -5.25 -5.87
CA LEU A 26 -4.09 -5.93 -4.71
C LEU A 26 -5.20 -6.13 -3.68
N ASN A 27 -5.49 -7.39 -3.35
CA ASN A 27 -6.40 -7.74 -2.27
C ASN A 27 -5.61 -7.88 -0.96
N LEU A 28 -5.35 -6.75 -0.33
CA LEU A 28 -4.57 -6.66 0.90
C LEU A 28 -5.44 -6.97 2.13
N ASP A 29 -4.93 -7.76 3.05
CA ASP A 29 -5.52 -7.91 4.39
C ASP A 29 -5.28 -6.68 5.29
N GLU A 30 -5.72 -6.74 6.55
CA GLU A 30 -5.61 -5.62 7.47
C GLU A 30 -4.15 -5.28 7.80
N GLU A 31 -3.28 -6.29 7.96
CA GLU A 31 -1.86 -6.11 8.28
C GLU A 31 -1.12 -5.54 7.07
N GLU A 32 -1.39 -6.06 5.87
CA GLU A 32 -0.81 -5.56 4.62
C GLU A 32 -1.27 -4.12 4.30
N GLN A 33 -2.50 -3.75 4.66
CA GLN A 33 -2.97 -2.37 4.54
C GLN A 33 -2.27 -1.44 5.53
N GLU A 34 -2.07 -1.87 6.78
CA GLU A 34 -1.30 -1.10 7.77
C GLU A 34 0.16 -0.91 7.32
N GLU A 35 0.78 -1.94 6.74
CA GLU A 35 2.12 -1.82 6.15
C GLU A 35 2.15 -0.80 5.01
N LEU A 36 1.14 -0.81 4.12
CA LEU A 36 1.05 0.17 3.04
C LEU A 36 0.85 1.60 3.56
N VAL A 37 0.06 1.78 4.62
CA VAL A 37 -0.08 3.08 5.29
C VAL A 37 1.26 3.53 5.86
N TRP A 38 1.98 2.63 6.53
CA TRP A 38 3.30 2.91 7.07
C TRP A 38 4.31 3.29 5.97
N LEU A 39 4.27 2.63 4.81
CA LEU A 39 5.09 2.98 3.64
C LEU A 39 4.78 4.39 3.14
N ILE A 40 3.49 4.75 3.02
CA ILE A 40 3.07 6.10 2.60
C ILE A 40 3.55 7.16 3.61
N GLU A 41 3.46 6.87 4.91
CA GLU A 41 3.87 7.79 5.97
C GLU A 41 5.39 8.00 6.04
N THR A 42 6.16 6.94 5.81
CA THR A 42 7.62 6.95 5.98
C THR A 42 8.38 7.30 4.72
N MET A 43 7.90 6.87 3.55
CA MET A 43 8.58 7.01 2.27
C MET A 43 7.86 7.96 1.32
N GLY A 44 6.56 8.18 1.53
CA GLY A 44 5.73 8.99 0.66
C GLY A 44 4.91 8.15 -0.32
N LEU A 45 3.96 8.81 -0.98
CA LEU A 45 3.01 8.14 -1.86
C LEU A 45 3.69 7.53 -3.09
N GLU A 46 4.60 8.26 -3.75
CA GLU A 46 5.27 7.81 -4.98
C GLU A 46 6.04 6.49 -4.80
N GLU A 47 6.81 6.39 -3.72
CA GLU A 47 7.50 5.16 -3.34
C GLU A 47 6.53 4.02 -3.03
N ALA A 48 5.43 4.29 -2.32
CA ALA A 48 4.40 3.29 -2.07
C ALA A 48 3.74 2.80 -3.39
N GLU A 49 3.52 3.69 -4.36
CA GLU A 49 3.02 3.29 -5.68
C GLU A 49 4.01 2.36 -6.41
N ALA A 50 5.31 2.63 -6.32
CA ALA A 50 6.34 1.80 -6.90
C ALA A 50 6.37 0.39 -6.26
N GLU A 51 6.22 0.31 -4.95
CA GLU A 51 6.15 -0.98 -4.23
C GLU A 51 4.88 -1.75 -4.58
N CYS A 52 3.71 -1.10 -4.65
CA CYS A 52 2.47 -1.73 -5.13
C CYS A 52 2.62 -2.27 -6.56
N ALA A 53 3.25 -1.52 -7.47
CA ALA A 53 3.51 -1.96 -8.83
C ALA A 53 4.43 -3.20 -8.87
N ARG A 54 5.47 -3.22 -8.03
CA ARG A 54 6.37 -4.37 -7.91
C ARG A 54 5.66 -5.59 -7.32
N SER A 55 4.87 -5.40 -6.27
CA SER A 55 4.10 -6.49 -5.64
C SER A 55 3.12 -7.11 -6.65
N ARG A 56 2.37 -6.27 -7.38
CA ARG A 56 1.49 -6.74 -8.47
C ARG A 56 2.28 -7.53 -9.52
N ALA A 57 3.42 -7.02 -9.98
CA ALA A 57 4.24 -7.72 -10.96
C ALA A 57 4.76 -9.07 -10.45
N MET A 58 5.11 -9.15 -9.16
CA MET A 58 5.54 -10.39 -8.52
C MET A 58 4.40 -11.41 -8.44
N LEU A 59 3.19 -10.97 -8.06
CA LEU A 59 1.99 -11.79 -7.98
C LEU A 59 1.51 -12.29 -9.36
N ILE A 60 1.63 -11.46 -10.40
CA ILE A 60 1.39 -11.89 -11.78
C ILE A 60 2.40 -12.97 -12.18
N ARG A 61 3.68 -12.77 -11.87
CA ARG A 61 4.74 -13.72 -12.18
C ARG A 61 4.58 -15.05 -11.43
N SER A 62 4.05 -15.04 -10.20
CA SER A 62 3.75 -16.25 -9.44
C SER A 62 2.44 -16.92 -9.86
N GLY A 63 1.65 -16.30 -10.74
CA GLY A 63 0.35 -16.80 -11.19
C GLY A 63 -0.77 -16.60 -10.16
N GLN A 64 -0.55 -15.76 -9.14
CA GLN A 64 -1.53 -15.44 -8.10
C GLN A 64 -2.47 -14.29 -8.51
N LEU A 65 -2.07 -13.47 -9.48
CA LEU A 65 -2.89 -12.42 -10.07
C LEU A 65 -2.91 -12.52 -11.59
N ASP A 66 -4.06 -12.23 -12.19
CA ASP A 66 -4.18 -12.11 -13.65
C ASP A 66 -3.75 -10.69 -14.10
N PRO A 67 -2.97 -10.55 -15.19
CA PRO A 67 -2.55 -9.24 -15.67
C PRO A 67 -3.69 -8.38 -16.23
N GLY A 68 -4.87 -8.97 -16.51
CA GLY A 68 -6.00 -8.35 -17.21
C GLY A 68 -7.16 -7.86 -16.34
N ASP A 69 -7.15 -8.07 -15.02
CA ASP A 69 -8.14 -7.48 -14.11
C ASP A 69 -7.73 -6.02 -13.81
N SER A 70 -8.53 -5.07 -14.31
CA SER A 70 -8.40 -3.61 -14.09
C SER A 70 -9.76 -2.95 -14.13
#